data_AF-E3CFH3-F1
#
_entry.id   AF-E3CFH3-F1
#
_cell.length_a   1.000
_cell.length_b   1.000
_cell.length_c   1.000
_cell.angle_alpha   90.00
_cell.angle_beta   90.00
_cell.angle_gamma   90.00
#
_symmetry.space_group_name_H-M   'P 1'
#
loop_
_entity.id
_entity.type
_entity.pdbx_description
1 polymer ?
#
loop_
_entity_poly.entity_id
_entity_poly.type
_entity_poly.pdbx_seq_one_letter_code
_entity_poly.pdbx_strand_id
1 'polypeptide(L)'
;MLDSLNFKAELSSLVATLSGGEQQKVAITRAIIADSKIIFADEPTGALDSVSRKLIFETLRNLASQGKCVFMVTHDIELASKTDRALILKDGKISQQIIKPSADELYQALESSKD
;
A
#
# COMPACT_ATOMS: atom_id res chain seq x y z
N MET A 1 -5.86 0.21 -17.89
CA MET A 1 -5.47 0.01 -16.47
C MET A 1 -4.49 1.07 -15.99
N LEU A 2 -3.45 1.42 -16.76
CA LEU A 2 -2.64 2.61 -16.42
C LEU A 2 -3.49 3.89 -16.39
N ASP A 3 -4.48 4.01 -17.27
CA ASP A 3 -5.40 5.16 -17.30
C ASP A 3 -6.20 5.31 -15.99
N SER A 4 -6.63 4.19 -15.39
CA SER A 4 -7.35 4.21 -14.11
C SER A 4 -6.47 4.65 -12.93
N LEU A 5 -5.14 4.68 -13.12
CA LEU A 5 -4.18 5.21 -12.16
C LEU A 5 -3.72 6.64 -12.49
N ASN A 6 -4.36 7.31 -13.47
CA ASN A 6 -3.99 8.64 -13.94
C ASN A 6 -2.50 8.70 -14.37
N PHE A 7 -2.07 7.70 -15.14
CA PHE A 7 -0.76 7.69 -15.79
C PHE A 7 -0.77 8.70 -16.95
N LYS A 8 0.28 9.53 -17.06
CA LYS A 8 0.30 10.68 -17.99
C LYS A 8 1.43 10.62 -19.02
N ALA A 9 2.51 9.90 -18.75
CA ALA A 9 3.59 9.71 -19.72
C ALA A 9 3.15 8.91 -20.96
N GLU A 10 3.92 9.06 -22.03
CA GLU A 10 3.75 8.26 -23.25
C GLU A 10 4.04 6.79 -22.95
N LEU A 11 3.21 5.88 -23.47
CA LEU A 11 3.35 4.42 -23.22
C LEU A 11 4.67 3.84 -23.76
N SER A 12 5.29 4.50 -24.74
CA SER A 12 6.60 4.12 -25.29
C SER A 12 7.78 4.65 -24.48
N SER A 13 7.54 5.44 -23.44
CA SER A 13 8.61 6.00 -22.60
C SER A 13 9.38 4.90 -21.88
N LEU A 14 10.69 5.06 -21.77
CA LEU A 14 11.51 4.17 -20.96
C LEU A 14 11.14 4.37 -19.48
N VAL A 15 11.03 3.29 -18.72
CA VAL A 15 10.66 3.37 -17.28
C VAL A 15 11.63 4.28 -16.51
N ALA A 16 12.92 4.25 -16.87
CA ALA A 16 13.95 5.08 -16.26
C ALA A 16 13.75 6.60 -16.45
N THR A 17 12.95 7.01 -17.44
CA THR A 17 12.67 8.43 -17.71
C THR A 17 11.33 8.90 -17.11
N LEU A 18 10.57 8.00 -16.50
CA LEU A 18 9.29 8.33 -15.86
C LEU A 18 9.52 9.01 -14.51
N SER A 19 8.57 9.83 -14.08
CA SER A 19 8.56 10.34 -12.69
C SER A 19 8.45 9.18 -11.69
N GLY A 20 8.92 9.35 -10.45
CA GLY A 20 8.84 8.30 -9.42
C GLY A 20 7.40 7.78 -9.22
N GLY A 21 6.42 8.67 -9.24
CA GLY A 21 5.01 8.28 -9.14
C GLY A 21 4.50 7.50 -10.35
N GLU A 22 4.97 7.79 -11.55
CA GLU A 22 4.65 7.01 -12.76
C GLU A 22 5.31 5.64 -12.75
N GLN A 23 6.57 5.55 -12.31
CA GLN A 23 7.24 4.25 -12.12
C GLN A 23 6.46 3.37 -11.14
N GLN A 24 5.96 3.96 -10.05
CA GLN A 24 5.14 3.26 -9.07
C GLN A 24 3.81 2.78 -9.65
N LYS A 25 3.12 3.61 -10.45
CA LYS A 25 1.89 3.20 -11.18
C LYS A 25 2.14 2.04 -12.14
N VAL A 26 3.27 2.05 -12.86
CA VAL A 26 3.67 0.94 -13.74
C VAL A 26 3.93 -0.33 -12.92
N ALA A 27 4.66 -0.24 -11.82
CA ALA A 27 4.95 -1.39 -10.95
C ALA A 27 3.67 -2.01 -10.37
N ILE A 28 2.76 -1.17 -9.87
CA ILE A 28 1.47 -1.60 -9.32
C ILE A 28 0.61 -2.23 -10.42
N THR A 29 0.50 -1.58 -11.58
CA THR A 29 -0.26 -2.12 -12.72
C THR A 29 0.25 -3.51 -13.11
N ARG A 30 1.57 -3.69 -13.19
CA ARG A 30 2.19 -4.98 -13.48
C ARG A 30 1.83 -6.04 -12.42
N ALA A 31 1.88 -5.68 -11.14
CA ALA A 31 1.54 -6.60 -10.05
C ALA A 31 0.07 -7.06 -10.11
N ILE A 32 -0.83 -6.19 -10.57
CA ILE A 32 -2.25 -6.51 -10.65
C ILE A 32 -2.57 -7.38 -11.87
N ILE A 33 -1.97 -7.06 -13.03
CA ILE A 33 -2.15 -7.84 -14.27
C ILE A 33 -1.64 -9.28 -14.10
N ALA A 34 -0.64 -9.50 -13.25
CA ALA A 34 -0.12 -10.84 -12.94
C ALA A 34 -1.15 -11.77 -12.26
N ASP A 35 -2.31 -11.25 -11.84
CA ASP A 35 -3.39 -11.99 -11.17
C ASP A 35 -2.95 -12.82 -9.95
N SER A 36 -1.98 -12.30 -9.20
CA SER A 36 -1.45 -12.97 -8.02
C SER A 36 -2.51 -13.13 -6.92
N LYS A 37 -2.53 -14.30 -6.27
CA LYS A 37 -3.38 -14.55 -5.07
C LYS A 37 -2.90 -13.77 -3.84
N ILE A 38 -1.61 -13.49 -3.76
CA ILE A 38 -0.96 -12.76 -2.66
C ILE A 38 -0.16 -11.61 -3.27
N ILE A 39 -0.35 -10.40 -2.73
CA ILE A 39 0.30 -9.17 -3.16
C ILE A 39 1.07 -8.60 -1.98
N PHE A 40 2.39 -8.44 -2.14
CA PHE A 40 3.23 -7.71 -1.19
C PHE A 40 3.44 -6.29 -1.71
N ALA A 41 3.01 -5.31 -0.93
CA ALA A 41 3.08 -3.89 -1.23
C ALA A 41 3.94 -3.20 -0.16
N ASP A 42 5.23 -3.08 -0.43
CA ASP A 42 6.18 -2.42 0.46
C ASP A 42 6.20 -0.91 0.18
N GLU A 43 5.74 -0.12 1.16
CA GLU A 43 5.60 1.34 1.07
C GLU A 43 5.02 1.84 -0.28
N PRO A 44 3.84 1.33 -0.71
CA PRO A 44 3.32 1.52 -2.07
C PRO A 44 2.86 2.95 -2.36
N THR A 45 2.97 3.86 -1.40
CA THR A 45 2.49 5.25 -1.48
C THR A 45 3.49 6.30 -1.04
N GLY A 46 4.73 5.92 -0.70
CA GLY A 46 5.71 6.84 -0.10
C GLY A 46 6.11 8.03 -0.99
N ALA A 47 6.18 7.84 -2.30
CA ALA A 47 6.60 8.87 -3.26
C ALA A 47 5.43 9.55 -4.00
N LEU A 48 4.20 9.38 -3.51
CA LEU A 48 2.98 9.83 -4.18
C LEU A 48 2.35 11.05 -3.49
N ASP A 49 1.71 11.90 -4.30
CA ASP A 49 0.80 12.93 -3.80
C ASP A 49 -0.45 12.31 -3.13
N SER A 50 -1.23 13.11 -2.42
CA SER A 50 -2.40 12.63 -1.65
C SER A 50 -3.48 11.98 -2.52
N VAL A 51 -3.67 12.45 -3.76
CA VAL A 51 -4.66 11.89 -4.69
C VAL A 51 -4.18 10.53 -5.20
N SER A 52 -2.92 10.46 -5.66
CA SER A 52 -2.29 9.22 -6.12
C SER A 52 -2.21 8.17 -5.01
N ARG A 53 -1.87 8.58 -3.77
CA ARG A 53 -1.87 7.71 -2.59
C ARG A 53 -3.23 7.05 -2.35
N LYS A 54 -4.29 7.85 -2.32
CA LYS A 54 -5.66 7.35 -2.13
C LYS A 54 -6.04 6.36 -3.22
N LEU A 55 -5.70 6.68 -4.47
CA LEU A 55 -6.01 5.82 -5.61
C LEU A 55 -5.31 4.45 -5.54
N ILE A 56 -4.03 4.43 -5.17
CA ILE A 56 -3.29 3.17 -4.96
C ILE A 56 -3.91 2.36 -3.83
N PHE A 57 -4.19 3.00 -2.69
CA PHE A 57 -4.80 2.32 -1.55
C PHE A 57 -6.16 1.69 -1.91
N GLU A 58 -7.06 2.45 -2.55
CA GLU A 58 -8.37 1.93 -2.99
C GLU A 58 -8.23 0.79 -3.99
N THR A 59 -7.22 0.83 -4.86
CA THR A 59 -6.93 -0.26 -5.79
C THR A 59 -6.55 -1.54 -5.04
N LEU A 60 -5.64 -1.44 -4.05
CA LEU A 60 -5.25 -2.57 -3.20
C LEU A 60 -6.44 -3.10 -2.38
N ARG A 61 -7.29 -2.19 -1.87
CA ARG A 61 -8.50 -2.55 -1.11
C ARG A 61 -9.51 -3.30 -1.97
N ASN A 62 -9.72 -2.87 -3.21
CA ASN A 62 -10.59 -3.55 -4.17
C ASN A 62 -10.06 -4.94 -4.57
N LEU A 63 -8.75 -5.11 -4.65
CA LEU A 63 -8.17 -6.45 -4.87
C LEU A 63 -8.43 -7.37 -3.68
N ALA A 64 -8.30 -6.84 -2.46
CA ALA A 64 -8.62 -7.59 -1.25
C ALA A 64 -10.11 -7.99 -1.21
N SER A 65 -11.04 -7.10 -1.60
CA SER A 65 -12.47 -7.42 -1.64
C SER A 65 -12.84 -8.47 -2.70
N GLN A 66 -12.00 -8.65 -3.73
CA GLN A 66 -12.11 -9.72 -4.73
C GLN A 66 -11.53 -11.06 -4.25
N GLY A 67 -11.11 -11.16 -2.99
CA GLY A 67 -10.60 -12.39 -2.39
C GLY A 67 -9.08 -12.58 -2.50
N LYS A 68 -8.34 -11.55 -2.94
CA LYS A 68 -6.87 -11.57 -2.92
C LYS A 68 -6.34 -11.24 -1.53
N CYS A 69 -5.19 -11.77 -1.17
CA CYS A 69 -4.49 -11.40 0.05
C CYS A 69 -3.53 -10.24 -0.25
N VAL A 70 -3.62 -9.14 0.48
CA VAL A 70 -2.73 -7.99 0.35
C VAL A 70 -1.98 -7.78 1.66
N PHE A 71 -0.64 -7.88 1.61
CA PHE A 71 0.25 -7.46 2.68
C PHE A 71 0.83 -6.10 2.33
N MET A 72 0.46 -5.08 3.10
CA MET A 72 0.95 -3.73 2.92
C MET A 72 1.85 -3.34 4.09
N VAL A 73 3.06 -2.86 3.80
CA VAL A 73 3.95 -2.22 4.76
C VAL A 73 3.77 -0.72 4.61
N THR A 74 3.48 -0.03 5.72
CA THR A 74 3.35 1.43 5.71
C THR A 74 3.62 2.02 7.09
N HIS A 75 4.10 3.25 7.11
CA HIS A 75 4.12 4.13 8.28
C HIS A 75 2.90 5.06 8.36
N ASP A 76 1.99 5.02 7.38
CA ASP A 76 0.77 5.84 7.36
C ASP A 76 -0.34 5.17 8.19
N ILE A 77 -0.55 5.68 9.39
CA ILE A 77 -1.54 5.17 10.36
C ILE A 77 -2.97 5.29 9.82
N GLU A 78 -3.27 6.34 9.04
CA GLU A 78 -4.60 6.56 8.47
C GLU A 78 -4.93 5.55 7.36
N LEU A 79 -3.93 5.05 6.65
CA LEU A 79 -4.11 3.94 5.71
C LEU A 79 -4.18 2.60 6.45
N ALA A 80 -3.31 2.39 7.43
CA ALA A 80 -3.29 1.16 8.22
C ALA A 80 -4.62 0.93 8.97
N SER A 81 -5.25 1.98 9.48
CA SER A 81 -6.56 1.91 10.17
C SER A 81 -7.72 1.48 9.26
N LYS A 82 -7.54 1.54 7.93
CA LYS A 82 -8.55 1.14 6.95
C LYS A 82 -8.37 -0.30 6.45
N THR A 83 -7.50 -1.06 7.08
CA THR A 83 -7.23 -2.47 6.74
C THR A 83 -8.05 -3.43 7.60
N ASP A 84 -8.09 -4.71 7.22
CA ASP A 84 -8.79 -5.73 8.02
C ASP A 84 -7.99 -6.13 9.26
N ARG A 85 -6.65 -6.01 9.19
CA ARG A 85 -5.70 -6.45 10.22
C ARG A 85 -4.43 -5.61 10.14
N ALA A 86 -3.92 -5.19 11.28
CA ALA A 86 -2.58 -4.62 11.42
C ALA A 86 -1.69 -5.52 12.28
N LEU A 87 -0.43 -5.67 11.85
CA LEU A 87 0.62 -6.35 12.60
C LEU A 87 1.69 -5.32 12.94
N ILE A 88 2.00 -5.17 14.22
CA ILE A 88 3.07 -4.28 14.68
C ILE A 88 4.34 -5.10 14.78
N LEU A 89 5.37 -4.68 14.03
CA LEU A 89 6.67 -5.32 14.01
C LEU A 89 7.65 -4.49 14.86
N LYS A 90 8.33 -5.15 15.81
CA LYS A 90 9.38 -4.56 16.65
C LYS A 90 10.52 -5.57 16.80
N ASP A 91 11.75 -5.12 16.57
CA ASP A 91 12.97 -5.93 16.71
C ASP A 91 12.89 -7.30 16.00
N GLY A 92 12.32 -7.30 14.79
CA GLY A 92 12.14 -8.50 13.96
C GLY A 92 11.04 -9.47 14.44
N LYS A 93 10.23 -9.08 15.43
CA LYS A 93 9.12 -9.89 15.95
C LYS A 93 7.79 -9.15 15.83
N ILE A 94 6.70 -9.90 15.64
CA ILE A 94 5.35 -9.32 15.74
C ILE A 94 5.07 -9.10 17.23
N SER A 95 5.05 -7.84 17.65
CA SER A 95 4.76 -7.47 19.04
C SER A 95 3.26 -7.48 19.31
N GLN A 96 2.46 -7.06 18.34
CA GLN A 96 1.00 -6.95 18.48
C GLN A 96 0.29 -7.25 17.15
N GLN A 97 -0.96 -7.69 17.28
CA GLN A 97 -1.89 -7.85 16.17
C GLN A 97 -3.23 -7.22 16.54
N ILE A 98 -3.76 -6.37 15.67
CA ILE A 98 -5.05 -5.69 15.85
C ILE A 98 -5.95 -6.07 14.67
N ILE A 99 -7.19 -6.49 14.98
CA ILE A 99 -8.21 -6.81 13.97
C ILE A 99 -9.10 -5.58 13.80
N LYS A 100 -9.34 -5.15 12.55
CA LYS A 100 -10.06 -3.91 12.22
C LYS A 100 -9.54 -2.71 13.03
N PRO A 101 -8.24 -2.40 12.91
CA PRO A 101 -7.59 -1.38 13.73
C PRO A 101 -8.22 0.01 13.57
N SER A 102 -8.38 0.73 14.67
CA SER A 102 -8.60 2.18 14.65
C SER A 102 -7.26 2.94 14.64
N ALA A 103 -7.28 4.21 14.23
CA ALA A 103 -6.08 5.05 14.28
C ALA A 103 -5.54 5.17 15.72
N ASP A 104 -6.41 5.38 16.70
CA ASP A 104 -6.04 5.51 18.12
C ASP A 104 -5.33 4.26 18.66
N GLU A 105 -5.84 3.06 18.36
CA GLU A 105 -5.20 1.80 18.76
C GLU A 105 -3.81 1.65 18.13
N LEU A 106 -3.65 2.05 16.87
CA LEU A 106 -2.36 1.99 16.17
C LEU A 106 -1.35 2.97 16.77
N TYR A 107 -1.77 4.20 17.11
CA TYR A 107 -0.91 5.16 17.80
C TYR A 107 -0.42 4.59 19.13
N GLN A 108 -1.32 4.08 19.97
CA GLN A 108 -0.98 3.49 21.28
C GLN A 108 -0.05 2.28 21.15
N ALA A 109 -0.30 1.42 20.17
CA ALA A 109 0.51 0.23 19.92
C ALA A 109 1.94 0.58 19.50
N LEU A 110 2.11 1.62 18.68
CA LEU A 110 3.42 2.11 18.23
C LEU A 110 4.16 2.87 19.33
N GLU A 111 3.47 3.60 20.21
CA GLU A 111 4.09 4.28 21.37
C GLU A 111 4.56 3.27 22.42
N SER A 112 3.73 2.29 22.76
CA SER A 112 4.08 1.20 23.70
C SER A 112 5.21 0.32 23.17
N SER A 113 5.49 0.41 21.87
CA SER A 113 6.60 -0.28 21.22
C SER A 113 7.91 0.50 21.25
N LYS A 114 7.99 1.70 21.85
CA LYS A 114 9.25 2.47 21.97
C LYS A 114 10.11 2.12 23.19
N ASP A 115 9.53 1.43 24.19
CA ASP A 115 10.21 0.98 25.42
C ASP A 115 10.82 -0.42 25.28
#